data_AF-M4YUS7-F1
#
_entry.id   AF-M4YUS7-F1
#
_cell.length_a   1.000
_cell.length_b   1.000
_cell.length_c   1.000
_cell.angle_alpha   90.00
_cell.angle_beta   90.00
_cell.angle_gamma   90.00
#
_symmetry.space_group_name_H-M   'P 1'
#
loop_
_entity.id
_entity.type
_entity.pdbx_description
1 polymer ?
#
loop_
_entity_poly.entity_id
_entity_poly.type
_entity_poly.pdbx_seq_one_letter_code
_entity_poly.pdbx_strand_id
1 'polypeptide(L)'
;MKTPCEIVVWYVLPTIRREIAKELVDVHHMKQADVGRIFGVTDAAISQYLNKKRGGSTMIEDSDEYPGFLDEIRKSARLIAEKKSDMSVEMCRLCNYIKNVGLLAKIYSEITKVEAPRCAWGDGDICEIH
;
A
#
# COMPACT_ATOMS: atom_id res chain seq x y z
N MET A 1 -11.50 -16.53 -11.29
CA MET A 1 -10.12 -16.56 -10.76
C MET A 1 -9.62 -15.14 -10.69
N LYS A 2 -9.12 -14.66 -9.54
CA LYS A 2 -8.45 -13.35 -9.46
C LYS A 2 -6.96 -13.55 -9.70
N THR A 3 -6.34 -12.64 -10.43
CA THR A 3 -4.89 -12.54 -10.62
C THR A 3 -4.26 -11.75 -9.46
N PRO A 4 -2.96 -11.93 -9.16
CA PRO A 4 -2.28 -11.12 -8.14
C PRO A 4 -2.38 -9.61 -8.41
N CYS A 5 -2.33 -9.20 -9.69
CA CYS A 5 -2.50 -7.79 -10.06
C CYS A 5 -3.89 -7.25 -9.71
N GLU A 6 -4.95 -8.05 -9.87
CA GLU A 6 -6.29 -7.67 -9.40
C GLU A 6 -6.31 -7.56 -7.87
N ILE A 7 -5.67 -8.47 -7.14
CA ILE A 7 -5.54 -8.35 -5.68
C ILE A 7 -4.85 -7.04 -5.29
N VAL A 8 -3.79 -6.66 -6.00
CA VAL A 8 -3.09 -5.39 -5.78
C VAL A 8 -4.05 -4.21 -5.97
N VAL A 9 -4.80 -4.18 -7.07
CA VAL A 9 -5.74 -3.08 -7.38
C VAL A 9 -6.87 -2.99 -6.35
N TRP A 10 -7.41 -4.12 -5.90
CA TRP A 10 -8.57 -4.15 -5.01
C TRP A 10 -8.23 -3.97 -3.53
N TYR A 11 -7.05 -4.42 -3.08
CA TYR A 11 -6.72 -4.48 -1.65
C TYR A 11 -5.45 -3.71 -1.29
N VAL A 12 -4.39 -3.81 -2.10
CA VAL A 12 -3.08 -3.22 -1.77
C VAL A 12 -3.05 -1.73 -2.05
N LEU A 13 -3.30 -1.30 -3.29
CA LEU A 13 -3.25 0.12 -3.67
C LEU A 13 -4.21 0.99 -2.84
N PRO A 14 -5.45 0.56 -2.54
CA PRO A 14 -6.34 1.34 -1.68
C PRO A 14 -5.79 1.50 -0.26
N THR A 15 -5.22 0.43 0.30
CA THR A 15 -4.61 0.47 1.65
C THR A 15 -3.43 1.43 1.69
N ILE A 16 -2.52 1.36 0.71
CA ILE A 16 -1.37 2.26 0.64
C ILE A 16 -1.83 3.72 0.52
N ARG A 17 -2.73 4.03 -0.41
CA ARG A 17 -3.24 5.41 -0.59
C ARG A 17 -3.85 5.95 0.69
N ARG A 18 -4.60 5.10 1.40
CA ARG A 18 -5.22 5.46 2.68
C ARG A 18 -4.19 5.82 3.73
N GLU A 19 -3.19 4.96 3.92
CA GLU A 19 -2.19 5.16 4.97
C GLU A 19 -1.26 6.34 4.66
N ILE A 20 -0.84 6.54 3.40
CA ILE A 20 -0.08 7.75 3.02
C ILE A 20 -0.93 9.01 3.23
N ALA A 21 -2.20 9.01 2.82
CA ALA A 21 -3.05 10.18 2.97
C ALA A 21 -3.24 10.56 4.44
N LYS A 22 -3.44 9.58 5.33
CA LYS A 22 -3.51 9.81 6.78
C LYS A 22 -2.21 10.40 7.30
N GLU A 23 -1.06 9.81 6.98
CA GLU A 23 0.23 10.28 7.46
C GLU A 23 0.50 11.74 7.02
N LEU A 24 0.20 12.08 5.76
CA LEU A 24 0.38 13.44 5.24
C LEU A 24 -0.54 14.47 5.93
N VAL A 25 -1.76 14.09 6.28
CA VAL A 25 -2.73 15.00 6.92
C VAL A 25 -2.50 15.09 8.43
N ASP A 26 -2.39 13.96 9.11
CA ASP A 26 -2.38 13.88 10.56
C ASP A 26 -1.00 14.22 11.14
N VAL A 27 0.09 13.79 10.48
CA VAL A 27 1.47 13.96 10.97
C VAL A 27 2.18 15.12 10.28
N HIS A 28 2.04 15.25 8.96
CA HIS A 28 2.65 16.37 8.21
C HIS A 28 1.75 17.61 8.11
N HIS A 29 0.56 17.58 8.70
CA HIS A 29 -0.38 18.71 8.78
C HIS A 29 -0.74 19.35 7.43
N MET A 30 -0.71 18.56 6.35
CA MET A 30 -1.08 19.03 5.01
C MET A 30 -2.59 19.15 4.89
N LYS A 31 -3.06 20.14 4.12
CA LYS A 31 -4.49 20.26 3.82
C LYS A 31 -4.89 19.15 2.85
N GLN A 32 -6.11 18.61 2.98
CA GLN A 32 -6.62 17.57 2.07
C GLN A 32 -6.56 17.99 0.60
N ALA A 33 -6.74 19.29 0.31
CA ALA A 33 -6.59 19.84 -1.04
C ALA A 33 -5.16 19.74 -1.60
N ASP A 34 -4.16 19.95 -0.76
CA ASP A 34 -2.75 19.78 -1.14
C ASP A 34 -2.44 18.30 -1.40
N VAL A 35 -2.92 17.41 -0.53
CA VAL A 35 -2.77 15.96 -0.70
C VAL A 35 -3.48 15.47 -1.97
N GLY A 36 -4.68 15.97 -2.26
CA GLY A 36 -5.41 15.66 -3.50
C GLY A 36 -4.59 16.02 -4.74
N ARG A 37 -3.97 17.21 -4.76
CA ARG A 37 -3.06 17.62 -5.83
C ARG A 37 -1.86 16.68 -5.99
N ILE A 38 -1.20 16.30 -4.89
CA ILE A 38 -0.07 15.35 -4.89
C ILE A 38 -0.49 13.99 -5.45
N PHE A 39 -1.68 13.52 -5.09
CA PHE A 39 -2.19 12.21 -5.49
C PHE A 39 -2.80 12.21 -6.90
N GLY A 40 -3.05 13.38 -7.49
CA GLY A 40 -3.79 13.52 -8.73
C GLY A 40 -5.27 13.13 -8.62
N VAL A 41 -5.87 13.32 -7.43
CA VAL A 41 -7.28 12.99 -7.14
C VAL A 41 -8.00 14.19 -6.52
N THR A 42 -9.31 14.09 -6.37
CA THR A 42 -10.10 15.15 -5.75
C THR A 42 -9.95 15.16 -4.23
N ASP A 43 -10.14 16.32 -3.61
CA ASP A 43 -10.18 16.48 -2.14
C ASP A 43 -11.24 15.56 -1.51
N ALA A 44 -12.35 15.33 -2.22
CA ALA A 44 -13.39 14.38 -1.82
C ALA A 44 -12.88 12.92 -1.79
N ALA A 45 -11.96 12.53 -2.69
CA ALA A 45 -11.33 11.22 -2.65
C ALA A 45 -10.41 11.09 -1.43
N ILE A 46 -9.66 12.14 -1.08
CA ILE A 46 -8.84 12.16 0.15
C ILE A 46 -9.72 12.05 1.39
N SER A 47 -10.80 12.83 1.47
CA SER A 47 -11.78 12.72 2.55
C SER A 47 -12.36 11.30 2.69
N GLN A 48 -12.62 10.60 1.57
CA GLN A 48 -13.06 9.20 1.59
C GLN A 48 -11.99 8.24 2.13
N TYR A 49 -10.70 8.51 1.87
CA TYR A 49 -9.59 7.73 2.42
C TYR A 49 -9.52 7.89 3.95
N LEU A 50 -9.62 9.12 4.44
CA LEU A 50 -9.56 9.42 5.88
C LEU A 50 -10.77 8.86 6.65
N ASN A 51 -11.98 8.98 6.09
CA ASN A 51 -13.24 8.62 6.76
C ASN A 51 -13.62 7.13 6.69
N LYS A 52 -12.71 6.23 6.28
CA LYS A 52 -12.89 4.75 6.24
C LYS A 52 -14.23 4.27 5.60
N LYS A 53 -14.52 4.65 4.34
CA LYS A 53 -15.59 3.99 3.54
C LYS A 53 -15.13 3.24 2.28
N ARG A 54 -13.86 3.35 1.89
CA ARG A 54 -13.29 2.58 0.78
C ARG A 54 -11.87 2.11 1.11
N GLY A 55 -11.65 0.80 1.11
CA GLY A 55 -10.34 0.18 0.90
C GLY A 55 -9.37 0.25 2.07
N GLY A 56 -9.48 -0.73 2.96
CA GLY A 56 -8.37 -1.22 3.75
C GLY A 56 -8.46 -2.75 3.72
N SER A 57 -7.37 -3.43 3.41
CA SER A 57 -7.32 -4.86 3.58
C SER A 57 -7.15 -5.14 5.06
N THR A 58 -8.17 -5.69 5.73
CA THR A 58 -8.00 -6.20 7.11
C THR A 58 -6.86 -7.21 7.15
N MET A 59 -6.66 -7.99 6.09
CA MET A 59 -5.52 -8.91 5.95
C MET A 59 -4.15 -8.22 5.95
N ILE A 60 -4.04 -6.91 5.65
CA ILE A 60 -2.79 -6.14 5.83
C ILE A 60 -2.72 -5.62 7.27
N GLU A 61 -3.81 -5.06 7.78
CA GLU A 61 -3.88 -4.48 9.15
C GLU A 61 -3.65 -5.54 10.24
N ASP A 62 -4.10 -6.77 10.03
CA ASP A 62 -4.01 -7.89 10.96
C ASP A 62 -2.76 -8.76 10.75
N SER A 63 -1.86 -8.36 9.82
CA SER A 63 -0.65 -9.12 9.50
C SER A 63 0.52 -8.78 10.43
N ASP A 64 1.40 -9.75 10.66
CA ASP A 64 2.64 -9.54 11.44
C ASP A 64 3.58 -8.54 10.76
N GLU A 65 3.45 -8.37 9.43
CA GLU A 65 4.21 -7.42 8.63
C GLU A 65 3.68 -5.97 8.73
N TYR A 66 2.52 -5.75 9.38
CA TYR A 66 1.87 -4.44 9.44
C TYR A 66 2.73 -3.33 10.07
N PRO A 67 3.46 -3.55 11.19
CA PRO A 67 4.34 -2.53 11.76
C PRO A 67 5.42 -2.08 10.77
N GLY A 68 6.07 -3.02 10.08
CA GLY A 68 7.08 -2.71 9.07
C GLY A 68 6.48 -2.01 7.85
N PHE A 69 5.26 -2.40 7.43
CA PHE A 69 4.53 -1.69 6.39
C PHE A 69 4.25 -0.24 6.77
N LEU A 70 3.85 0.05 8.02
CA LEU A 70 3.64 1.41 8.49
C LEU A 70 4.94 2.23 8.53
N ASP A 71 6.07 1.63 8.89
CA ASP A 71 7.38 2.32 8.84
C ASP A 71 7.74 2.73 7.41
N GLU A 72 7.47 1.86 6.43
CA GLU A 72 7.66 2.18 5.03
C GLU A 72 6.68 3.26 4.53
N ILE A 73 5.44 3.27 5.02
CA ILE A 73 4.49 4.36 4.74
C ILE A 73 5.00 5.70 5.28
N ARG A 74 5.46 5.75 6.54
CA ARG A 74 6.01 6.97 7.16
C ARG A 74 7.21 7.50 6.38
N LYS A 75 8.09 6.61 5.93
CA LYS A 75 9.24 6.96 5.09
C LYS A 75 8.77 7.57 3.76
N SER A 76 7.83 6.94 3.08
CA SER A 76 7.28 7.45 1.81
C SER A 76 6.56 8.79 1.99
N ALA A 77 5.71 8.94 3.00
CA ALA A 77 5.01 10.19 3.29
C ALA A 77 5.98 11.33 3.57
N ARG A 78 7.03 11.09 4.36
CA ARG A 78 8.09 12.07 4.60
C ARG A 78 8.79 12.51 3.32
N LEU A 79 9.17 11.56 2.46
CA LEU A 79 9.82 11.88 1.17
C LEU A 79 8.92 12.72 0.25
N ILE A 80 7.62 12.41 0.23
CA ILE A 80 6.61 13.17 -0.54
C ILE A 80 6.45 14.59 0.06
N ALA A 81 6.29 14.70 1.37
CA ALA A 81 6.13 16.00 2.05
C ALA A 81 7.35 16.92 1.85
N GLU A 82 8.55 16.34 1.85
CA GLU A 82 9.81 17.04 1.57
C GLU A 82 10.06 17.30 0.07
N LYS A 83 9.15 16.89 -0.82
CA LYS A 83 9.28 16.98 -2.28
C LYS A 83 10.54 16.30 -2.84
N LYS A 84 11.00 15.23 -2.17
CA LYS A 84 12.14 14.41 -2.59
C LYS A 84 11.73 13.19 -3.43
N SER A 85 10.44 12.89 -3.48
CA SER A 85 9.87 11.81 -4.27
C SER A 85 8.42 12.12 -4.63
N ASP A 86 7.91 11.47 -5.67
CA ASP A 86 6.54 11.61 -6.14
C ASP A 86 5.69 10.40 -5.73
N MET A 87 4.38 10.62 -5.64
CA MET A 87 3.42 9.60 -5.21
C MET A 87 3.48 8.32 -6.06
N SER A 88 3.67 8.42 -7.38
CA SER A 88 3.76 7.25 -8.25
C SER A 88 4.97 6.36 -7.95
N VAL A 89 6.11 6.98 -7.64
CA VAL A 89 7.37 6.29 -7.30
C VAL A 89 7.22 5.56 -5.96
N GLU A 90 6.74 6.27 -4.94
CA GLU A 90 6.56 5.68 -3.61
C GLU A 90 5.48 4.57 -3.60
N MET A 91 4.41 4.73 -4.37
CA MET A 91 3.40 3.68 -4.54
C MET A 91 4.01 2.39 -5.12
N CYS A 92 4.84 2.51 -6.17
CA CYS A 92 5.50 1.35 -6.77
C CYS A 92 6.46 0.67 -5.77
N ARG A 93 7.24 1.48 -5.06
CA ARG A 93 8.18 1.02 -4.03
C ARG A 93 7.47 0.23 -2.92
N LEU A 94 6.34 0.73 -2.44
CA LEU A 94 5.53 0.07 -1.40
C LEU A 94 4.85 -1.21 -1.90
N CYS A 95 4.38 -1.22 -3.15
CA CYS A 95 3.90 -2.46 -3.78
C CYS A 95 4.99 -3.53 -3.82
N ASN A 96 6.23 -3.16 -4.16
CA ASN A 96 7.36 -4.10 -4.17
C ASN A 96 7.74 -4.54 -2.75
N TYR A 97 7.70 -3.65 -1.76
CA TYR A 97 7.88 -4.02 -0.36
C TYR A 97 6.89 -5.13 0.05
N ILE A 98 5.59 -4.94 -0.21
CA ILE A 98 4.54 -5.93 0.11
C ILE A 98 4.77 -7.27 -0.58
N LYS A 99 5.29 -7.27 -1.82
CA LYS A 99 5.68 -8.49 -2.53
C LYS A 99 6.89 -9.17 -1.88
N ASN A 100 7.92 -8.40 -1.54
CA ASN A 100 9.18 -8.91 -0.97
C ASN A 100 8.98 -9.55 0.41
N VAL A 101 8.08 -9.00 1.23
CA VAL A 101 7.74 -9.60 2.54
C VAL A 101 6.73 -10.75 2.44
N GLY A 102 6.33 -11.16 1.23
CA GLY A 102 5.40 -12.27 1.01
C GLY A 102 3.93 -11.94 1.31
N LEU A 103 3.61 -10.71 1.72
CA LEU A 103 2.26 -10.33 2.13
C LEU A 103 1.26 -10.38 0.96
N LEU A 104 1.68 -10.03 -0.27
CA LEU A 104 0.80 -10.19 -1.44
C LEU A 104 0.46 -11.66 -1.70
N ALA A 105 1.43 -12.57 -1.55
CA ALA A 105 1.22 -14.00 -1.72
C ALA A 105 0.25 -14.55 -0.67
N LYS A 106 0.42 -14.15 0.60
CA LYS A 106 -0.50 -14.50 1.69
C LYS A 106 -1.93 -14.06 1.40
N ILE A 107 -2.14 -12.79 1.06
CA ILE A 107 -3.47 -12.25 0.71
C ILE A 107 -4.07 -13.00 -0.49
N TYR A 108 -3.25 -13.28 -1.51
CA TYR A 108 -3.71 -14.02 -2.68
C TYR A 108 -4.24 -15.41 -2.31
N SER A 109 -3.46 -16.19 -1.54
CA SER A 109 -3.85 -17.53 -1.12
C SER A 109 -5.05 -17.53 -0.16
N GLU A 110 -5.15 -16.54 0.71
CA GLU A 110 -6.31 -16.38 1.60
C GLU A 110 -7.61 -16.12 0.82
N ILE A 111 -7.58 -15.30 -0.22
CA ILE A 111 -8.75 -14.96 -1.05
C ILE A 111 -9.11 -16.08 -2.03
N THR A 112 -8.11 -16.65 -2.70
CA THR A 112 -8.33 -17.57 -3.83
C THR A 112 -8.36 -19.04 -3.42
N LYS A 113 -7.88 -19.35 -2.20
CA LYS A 113 -7.72 -20.72 -1.68
C LYS A 113 -6.80 -21.60 -2.54
N VAL A 114 -5.91 -20.98 -3.32
CA VAL A 114 -4.88 -21.66 -4.11
C VAL A 114 -3.50 -21.11 -3.79
N GLU A 115 -2.46 -21.86 -4.12
CA GLU A 115 -1.07 -21.44 -3.95
C GLU A 115 -0.77 -20.19 -4.81
N ALA A 116 -0.02 -19.25 -4.23
CA ALA A 116 0.29 -18.00 -4.89
C ALA A 116 1.30 -18.20 -6.03
N PRO A 117 1.01 -17.70 -7.25
CA PRO A 117 1.96 -17.80 -8.36
C PRO A 117 3.20 -16.94 -8.09
N ARG A 118 4.31 -17.25 -8.77
CA ARG A 118 5.61 -16.55 -8.61
C ARG A 118 5.50 -15.02 -8.68
N CYS A 119 4.61 -14.47 -9.52
CA CYS A 119 4.45 -13.02 -9.66
C CYS A 119 3.78 -12.32 -8.47
N ALA A 120 3.22 -13.07 -7.50
CA ALA A 120 2.76 -12.54 -6.23
C ALA A 120 3.92 -12.28 -5.24
N TRP A 121 5.09 -12.85 -5.50
CA TRP A 121 6.30 -12.71 -4.72
C TRP A 121 7.19 -11.59 -5.28
N GLY A 122 8.11 -11.12 -4.46
CA GLY A 122 9.12 -10.14 -4.84
C GLY A 122 10.24 -10.71 -5.70
N ASP A 123 10.98 -9.85 -6.38
CA ASP A 123 12.20 -10.22 -7.12
C ASP A 123 13.42 -10.43 -6.19
N GLY A 124 13.20 -10.36 -4.87
CA GLY A 124 14.18 -10.83 -3.89
C GLY A 124 14.38 -12.32 -4.09
N ASP A 125 15.65 -12.73 -4.12
CA ASP A 125 16.08 -14.10 -4.32
C ASP A 125 15.12 -15.09 -3.68
N ILE A 126 14.75 -16.06 -4.51
CA ILE A 126 14.14 -17.32 -4.14
C ILE A 126 14.76 -17.68 -2.79
N CYS A 127 14.03 -17.51 -1.69
CA CYS A 127 14.37 -18.24 -0.48
C CYS A 127 14.17 -19.70 -0.88
N GLU A 128 15.26 -20.31 -1.35
CA GLU A 128 15.40 -21.74 -1.45
C GLU A 128 15.10 -22.28 -0.07
N ILE A 129 13.86 -22.71 0.12
CA ILE A 129 13.51 -23.60 1.22
C ILE A 129 14.08 -24.95 0.78
N HIS A 130 15.25 -25.30 1.33
CA HIS A 130 15.64 -26.69 1.53
C HIS A 130 14.75 -27.33 2.59
#